data_AF-A0A8I2A9C0-F1
#
_entry.id   AF-A0A8I2A9C0-F1
#
_cell.length_a   1.000
_cell.length_b   1.000
_cell.length_c   1.000
_cell.angle_alpha   90.00
_cell.angle_beta   90.00
_cell.angle_gamma   90.00
#
_symmetry.space_group_name_H-M   'P 1'
#
loop_
_entity.id
_entity.type
_entity.pdbx_description
1 polymer ?
#
loop_
_entity_poly.entity_id
_entity_poly.type
_entity_poly.pdbx_seq_one_letter_code
_entity_poly.pdbx_strand_id
1 'polypeptide(L)'
;MKQSQTTLNEKWIKASILGSMWASVEIVWGSFLHNLRVPFSGHILTAIGLIILISVSYRWREKGLFWRAGVICALLKTMSPSAIILGPMIAILSEAILLEAAVSLLGKNRIGFTVGAILAMSWNLVQFIISKVIAYGYNLVKLYESIMQYVQKQLNTNIDMVWAPIILLLTIYILLGIGTAIAGIFIGKKLGSTDLNAEIFKAKNKASLLPTSKYTRFPFSTAWLIADVLSIILVLVLAKRINVILWFGISILVVVCWIFHYKVALRRLGQPKLWISFFIITVIAAIAFSQFQSGISLWQGTLIGLEMNVRAIVMVIGFAVIGTELYSPKIKNLFQKKALISLYMALDLSAESLPNMIALVPNLKEIFKHPLEIVKQLLSYAEYRMHEIESRKQHKAAIAIITGEKSSGKTKFLTETATTLRENGIDVGGVYTKKIRENDEITAYLIVNVATGEEYPFLQKNELESELRIGAFSIDAEGLEFGKKNIVKSFDSRVLMIDEIGKLEMSGGGWHNELNLLPLEKQLYILLSIRQEFVEDVIEKWSLHPAAIYNVAECNPEILIQEITAYLKEGR
;
A
#
# COMPACT_ATOMS: atom_id res chain seq x y z
N MET A 1 -12.95 -19.78 18.58
CA MET A 1 -13.23 -19.39 17.18
C MET A 1 -11.95 -19.61 16.38
N LYS A 2 -11.96 -20.50 15.38
CA LYS A 2 -10.81 -20.74 14.47
C LYS A 2 -10.45 -19.46 13.72
N GLN A 3 -9.40 -18.74 14.15
CA GLN A 3 -8.62 -17.90 13.25
C GLN A 3 -7.70 -18.85 12.49
N SER A 4 -8.18 -19.37 11.35
CA SER A 4 -7.28 -20.03 10.40
C SER A 4 -6.18 -19.03 10.09
N GLN A 5 -4.91 -19.45 10.16
CA GLN A 5 -3.82 -18.79 9.46
C GLN A 5 -4.29 -18.52 8.02
N THR A 6 -4.79 -17.30 7.75
CA THR A 6 -5.29 -16.92 6.44
C THR A 6 -4.06 -16.66 5.60
N THR A 7 -3.45 -17.73 5.11
CA THR A 7 -2.41 -17.65 4.09
C THR A 7 -2.99 -16.84 2.93
N LEU A 8 -2.31 -15.75 2.57
CA LEU A 8 -2.80 -14.86 1.52
C LEU A 8 -2.96 -15.68 0.24
N ASN A 9 -4.15 -15.68 -0.36
CA ASN A 9 -4.35 -16.33 -1.65
C ASN A 9 -3.36 -15.74 -2.66
N GLU A 10 -2.74 -16.58 -3.48
CA GLU A 10 -1.79 -16.17 -4.53
C GLU A 10 -2.34 -15.03 -5.40
N LYS A 11 -3.65 -15.05 -5.69
CA LYS A 11 -4.38 -13.97 -6.38
C LYS A 11 -4.23 -12.60 -5.73
N TRP A 12 -4.29 -12.56 -4.41
CA TRP A 12 -4.19 -11.32 -3.64
C TRP A 12 -2.74 -10.84 -3.54
N ILE A 13 -1.75 -11.74 -3.62
CA ILE A 13 -0.33 -11.37 -3.69
C ILE A 13 0.00 -10.78 -5.06
N LYS A 14 -0.44 -11.43 -6.14
CA LYS A 14 -0.26 -10.89 -7.49
C LYS A 14 -0.98 -9.56 -7.65
N ALA A 15 -2.18 -9.43 -7.08
CA ALA A 15 -2.92 -8.17 -7.08
C ALA A 15 -2.26 -7.08 -6.23
N SER A 16 -1.66 -7.41 -5.09
CA SER A 16 -0.96 -6.42 -4.25
C SER A 16 0.27 -5.85 -4.94
N ILE A 17 1.06 -6.71 -5.58
CA ILE A 17 2.24 -6.31 -6.35
C ILE A 17 1.84 -5.50 -7.60
N LEU A 18 0.84 -5.97 -8.36
CA LEU A 18 0.35 -5.24 -9.54
C LEU A 18 -0.30 -3.90 -9.16
N GLY A 19 -1.07 -3.89 -8.06
CA GLY A 19 -1.70 -2.69 -7.51
C GLY A 19 -0.69 -1.67 -7.03
N SER A 20 0.40 -2.08 -6.37
CA SER A 20 1.49 -1.18 -5.98
C SER A 20 2.27 -0.64 -7.17
N MET A 21 2.44 -1.43 -8.24
CA MET A 21 3.11 -0.99 -9.48
C MET A 21 2.29 0.06 -10.21
N TRP A 22 0.98 -0.13 -10.28
CA TRP A 22 0.09 0.88 -10.83
C TRP A 22 0.05 2.13 -9.93
N ALA A 23 -0.04 1.95 -8.60
CA ALA A 23 -0.07 3.06 -7.65
C ALA A 23 1.21 3.91 -7.69
N SER A 24 2.40 3.30 -7.80
CA SER A 24 3.65 4.05 -7.84
C SER A 24 3.69 5.00 -9.03
N VAL A 25 3.32 4.51 -10.21
CA VAL A 25 3.19 5.29 -11.44
C VAL A 25 2.14 6.39 -11.30
N GLU A 26 0.97 6.04 -10.75
CA GLU A 26 -0.14 6.96 -10.54
C GLU A 26 0.20 8.09 -9.55
N ILE A 27 1.02 7.82 -8.53
CA ILE A 27 1.45 8.80 -7.54
C ILE A 27 2.57 9.70 -8.11
N VAL A 28 3.62 9.10 -8.66
CA VAL A 28 4.81 9.82 -9.15
C VAL A 28 4.45 10.65 -10.39
N TRP A 29 3.88 10.02 -11.43
CA TRP A 29 3.56 10.74 -12.66
C TRP A 29 2.29 11.56 -12.55
N GLY A 30 1.33 11.15 -11.72
CA GLY A 30 0.15 11.96 -11.46
C GLY A 30 0.53 13.32 -10.86
N SER A 31 1.36 13.33 -9.82
CA SER A 31 1.84 14.57 -9.22
C SER A 31 2.69 15.40 -10.21
N PHE A 32 3.57 14.76 -10.99
CA PHE A 32 4.38 15.44 -12.00
C PHE A 32 3.54 16.10 -13.11
N LEU A 33 2.59 15.37 -13.71
CA LEU A 33 1.72 15.89 -14.76
C LEU A 33 0.82 17.02 -14.28
N HIS A 34 0.33 16.93 -13.03
CA HIS A 34 -0.42 18.00 -12.40
C HIS A 34 0.44 19.25 -12.17
N ASN A 35 1.70 19.08 -11.76
CA ASN A 35 2.63 20.18 -11.57
C ASN A 35 2.98 20.88 -12.89
N LEU A 36 3.15 20.12 -13.98
CA LEU A 36 3.37 20.66 -15.33
C LEU A 36 2.11 21.22 -16.00
N ARG A 37 0.92 21.04 -15.39
CA ARG A 37 -0.39 21.45 -15.96
C ARG A 37 -0.63 20.89 -17.36
N VAL A 38 -0.17 19.66 -17.61
CA VAL A 38 -0.38 18.98 -18.90
C VAL A 38 -1.87 18.73 -19.10
N PRO A 39 -2.48 19.19 -20.21
CA PRO A 39 -3.87 18.89 -20.51
C PRO A 39 -4.05 17.38 -20.71
N PHE A 40 -5.21 16.83 -20.35
CA PHE A 40 -5.52 15.40 -20.47
C PHE A 40 -4.63 14.46 -19.65
N SER A 41 -4.03 14.95 -18.55
CA SER A 41 -3.18 14.14 -17.65
C SER A 41 -3.84 12.83 -17.20
N GLY A 42 -5.16 12.86 -16.91
CA GLY A 42 -5.93 11.68 -16.54
C GLY A 42 -5.89 10.57 -17.60
N HIS A 43 -6.06 10.92 -18.88
CA HIS A 43 -6.03 9.93 -19.97
C HIS A 43 -4.66 9.30 -20.15
N ILE A 44 -3.58 10.08 -19.95
CA ILE A 44 -2.21 9.57 -20.01
C ILE A 44 -1.99 8.55 -18.88
N LEU A 45 -2.46 8.85 -17.66
CA LEU A 45 -2.37 7.96 -16.51
C LEU A 45 -3.18 6.67 -16.74
N THR A 46 -4.41 6.78 -17.22
CA THR A 46 -5.25 5.62 -17.61
C THR A 46 -4.54 4.77 -18.66
N ALA A 47 -3.92 5.38 -19.69
CA ALA A 47 -3.19 4.64 -20.73
C ALA A 47 -2.08 3.78 -20.15
N ILE A 48 -1.27 4.40 -19.30
CA ILE A 48 -0.11 3.76 -18.70
C ILE A 48 -0.55 2.64 -17.75
N GLY A 49 -1.56 2.89 -16.91
CA GLY A 49 -2.16 1.88 -16.04
C GLY A 49 -2.67 0.67 -16.83
N LEU A 50 -3.43 0.90 -17.90
CA LEU A 50 -3.93 -0.17 -18.78
C LEU A 50 -2.80 -0.92 -19.48
N ILE A 51 -1.76 -0.23 -19.96
CA ILE A 51 -0.57 -0.87 -20.56
C ILE A 51 0.09 -1.82 -19.54
N ILE A 52 0.26 -1.39 -18.30
CA ILE A 52 0.82 -2.21 -17.22
C ILE A 52 -0.07 -3.44 -16.96
N LEU A 53 -1.36 -3.24 -16.72
CA LEU A 53 -2.31 -4.32 -16.44
C LEU A 53 -2.37 -5.36 -17.57
N ILE A 54 -2.47 -4.90 -18.83
CA ILE A 54 -2.54 -5.77 -20.01
C ILE A 54 -1.20 -6.51 -20.18
N SER A 55 -0.07 -5.82 -20.05
CA SER A 55 1.27 -6.42 -20.22
C SER A 55 1.51 -7.53 -19.21
N VAL A 56 1.21 -7.29 -17.93
CA VAL A 56 1.38 -8.29 -16.86
C VAL A 56 0.43 -9.47 -17.02
N SER A 57 -0.75 -9.28 -17.61
CA SER A 57 -1.69 -10.38 -17.84
C SER A 57 -1.21 -11.43 -18.85
N TYR A 58 -0.17 -11.14 -19.65
CA TYR A 58 0.48 -12.16 -20.48
C TYR A 58 1.25 -13.19 -19.66
N ARG A 59 1.76 -12.78 -18.48
CA ARG A 59 2.44 -13.64 -17.49
C ARG A 59 1.45 -14.21 -16.47
N TRP A 60 0.58 -13.37 -15.90
CA TRP A 60 -0.38 -13.76 -14.87
C TRP A 60 -1.81 -13.83 -15.40
N ARG A 61 -2.30 -15.05 -15.64
CA ARG A 61 -3.62 -15.30 -16.26
C ARG A 61 -4.77 -15.54 -15.29
N GLU A 62 -4.60 -15.28 -14.01
CA GLU A 62 -5.64 -15.52 -12.99
C GLU A 62 -6.89 -14.64 -13.15
N LYS A 63 -8.07 -15.19 -12.85
CA LYS A 63 -9.36 -14.47 -12.93
C LYS A 63 -9.52 -13.47 -11.78
N GLY A 64 -9.98 -12.26 -12.10
CA GLY A 64 -10.22 -11.19 -11.13
C GLY A 64 -8.96 -10.46 -10.67
N LEU A 65 -7.89 -10.52 -11.45
CA LEU A 65 -6.63 -9.84 -11.08
C LEU A 65 -6.76 -8.33 -11.24
N PHE A 66 -7.46 -7.83 -12.27
CA PHE A 66 -7.49 -6.40 -12.57
C PHE A 66 -8.31 -5.62 -11.54
N TRP A 67 -9.50 -6.09 -11.20
CA TRP A 67 -10.32 -5.38 -10.21
C TRP A 67 -9.66 -5.36 -8.82
N ARG A 68 -8.97 -6.44 -8.42
CA ARG A 68 -8.24 -6.48 -7.13
C ARG A 68 -7.07 -5.50 -7.14
N ALA A 69 -6.28 -5.47 -8.22
CA ALA A 69 -5.20 -4.50 -8.39
C ALA A 69 -5.74 -3.06 -8.41
N GLY A 70 -6.89 -2.82 -9.05
CA GLY A 70 -7.55 -1.51 -9.09
C GLY A 70 -8.04 -1.04 -7.71
N VAL A 71 -8.64 -1.92 -6.91
CA VAL A 71 -9.01 -1.60 -5.52
C VAL A 71 -7.78 -1.21 -4.70
N ILE A 72 -6.71 -2.01 -4.80
CA ILE A 72 -5.46 -1.76 -4.06
C ILE A 72 -4.81 -0.44 -4.52
N CYS A 73 -4.74 -0.20 -5.83
CA CYS A 73 -4.19 1.03 -6.40
C CYS A 73 -5.00 2.27 -5.95
N ALA A 74 -6.33 2.21 -6.02
CA ALA A 74 -7.20 3.28 -5.56
C ALA A 74 -7.00 3.57 -4.06
N LEU A 75 -6.88 2.53 -3.23
CA LEU A 75 -6.61 2.71 -1.80
C LEU A 75 -5.22 3.31 -1.54
N LEU A 76 -4.18 2.86 -2.24
CA LEU A 76 -2.83 3.43 -2.11
C LEU A 76 -2.74 4.88 -2.61
N LYS A 77 -3.58 5.29 -3.57
CA LYS A 77 -3.67 6.69 -4.02
C LYS A 77 -4.00 7.66 -2.88
N THR A 78 -4.64 7.19 -1.81
CA THR A 78 -4.87 8.00 -0.59
C THR A 78 -3.58 8.44 0.10
N MET A 79 -2.48 7.73 -0.12
CA MET A 79 -1.15 8.11 0.38
C MET A 79 -0.50 9.23 -0.45
N SER A 80 -1.13 9.68 -1.54
CA SER A 80 -0.66 10.80 -2.36
C SER A 80 -0.91 12.15 -1.67
N PRO A 81 0.02 13.13 -1.76
CA PRO A 81 -0.17 14.47 -1.19
C PRO A 81 -1.28 15.32 -1.87
N SER A 82 -1.99 14.78 -2.86
CA SER A 82 -3.00 15.49 -3.65
C SER A 82 -4.26 15.84 -2.83
N ALA A 83 -4.83 17.02 -3.04
CA ALA A 83 -5.97 17.52 -2.26
C ALA A 83 -7.35 17.00 -2.71
N ILE A 84 -7.46 16.42 -3.92
CA ILE A 84 -8.70 15.90 -4.50
C ILE A 84 -8.47 14.42 -4.80
N ILE A 85 -8.81 13.57 -3.84
CA ILE A 85 -8.40 12.15 -3.84
C ILE A 85 -9.53 11.25 -4.36
N LEU A 86 -10.79 11.56 -4.03
CA LEU A 86 -11.93 10.67 -4.31
C LEU A 86 -12.21 10.48 -5.81
N GLY A 87 -12.13 11.54 -6.62
CA GLY A 87 -12.40 11.47 -8.06
C GLY A 87 -11.48 10.50 -8.80
N PRO A 88 -10.15 10.66 -8.70
CA PRO A 88 -9.19 9.71 -9.27
C PRO A 88 -9.36 8.27 -8.74
N MET A 89 -9.68 8.08 -7.46
CA MET A 89 -9.93 6.73 -6.91
C MET A 89 -11.10 6.02 -7.60
N ILE A 90 -12.20 6.75 -7.83
CA ILE A 90 -13.38 6.21 -8.53
C ILE A 90 -13.02 5.89 -9.99
N ALA A 91 -12.19 6.73 -10.63
CA ALA A 91 -11.72 6.50 -12.00
C ALA A 91 -10.93 5.19 -12.10
N ILE A 92 -9.85 5.05 -11.33
CA ILE A 92 -8.98 3.87 -11.28
C ILE A 92 -9.79 2.59 -11.04
N LEU A 93 -10.71 2.64 -10.07
CA LEU A 93 -11.55 1.49 -9.74
C LEU A 93 -12.47 1.11 -10.90
N SER A 94 -13.12 2.10 -11.53
CA SER A 94 -14.05 1.87 -12.63
C SER A 94 -13.33 1.36 -13.88
N GLU A 95 -12.16 1.92 -14.21
CA GLU A 95 -11.30 1.47 -15.30
C GLU A 95 -10.91 0.00 -15.13
N ALA A 96 -10.50 -0.39 -13.92
CA ALA A 96 -10.12 -1.76 -13.60
C ALA A 96 -11.30 -2.74 -13.70
N ILE A 97 -12.49 -2.32 -13.25
CA ILE A 97 -13.72 -3.12 -13.35
C ILE A 97 -14.15 -3.28 -14.80
N LEU A 98 -14.11 -2.21 -15.60
CA LEU A 98 -14.48 -2.25 -17.02
C LEU A 98 -13.53 -3.15 -17.83
N LEU A 99 -12.22 -3.06 -17.56
CA LEU A 99 -11.23 -3.95 -18.15
C LEU A 99 -11.50 -5.41 -17.76
N GLU A 100 -11.73 -5.71 -16.47
CA GLU A 100 -12.05 -7.06 -16.02
C GLU A 100 -13.35 -7.58 -16.64
N ALA A 101 -14.40 -6.76 -16.68
CA ALA A 101 -15.69 -7.15 -17.25
C ALA A 101 -15.53 -7.55 -18.73
N ALA A 102 -14.87 -6.72 -19.54
CA ALA A 102 -14.63 -7.02 -20.95
C ALA A 102 -13.80 -8.29 -21.14
N VAL A 103 -12.72 -8.46 -20.38
CA VAL A 103 -11.84 -9.63 -20.47
C VAL A 103 -12.51 -10.90 -19.93
N SER A 104 -13.42 -10.78 -18.94
CA SER A 104 -14.18 -11.91 -18.41
C SER A 104 -15.23 -12.41 -19.40
N LEU A 105 -15.84 -11.50 -20.17
CA LEU A 105 -16.87 -11.81 -21.17
C LEU A 105 -16.28 -12.33 -22.49
N LEU A 106 -15.24 -11.65 -23.01
CA LEU A 106 -14.66 -11.93 -24.33
C LEU A 106 -13.39 -12.81 -24.26
N GLY A 107 -12.92 -13.10 -23.05
CA GLY A 107 -11.71 -13.88 -22.78
C GLY A 107 -10.42 -13.06 -22.76
N LYS A 108 -9.36 -13.67 -22.22
CA LYS A 108 -7.98 -13.12 -22.19
C LYS A 108 -7.28 -13.24 -23.54
N ASN A 109 -7.88 -12.64 -24.57
CA ASN A 109 -7.37 -12.57 -25.92
C ASN A 109 -7.22 -11.11 -26.37
N ARG A 110 -6.74 -10.89 -27.60
CA ARG A 110 -6.54 -9.54 -28.15
C ARG A 110 -7.84 -8.72 -28.13
N ILE A 111 -8.97 -9.37 -28.43
CA ILE A 111 -10.28 -8.71 -28.51
C ILE A 111 -10.75 -8.25 -27.13
N GLY A 112 -10.67 -9.11 -26.11
CA GLY A 112 -11.04 -8.76 -24.74
C GLY A 112 -10.21 -7.61 -24.17
N PHE A 113 -8.90 -7.60 -24.43
CA PHE A 113 -8.03 -6.48 -24.02
C PHE A 113 -8.34 -5.19 -24.78
N THR A 114 -8.59 -5.26 -26.10
CA THR A 114 -8.95 -4.08 -26.90
C THR A 114 -10.29 -3.49 -26.46
N VAL A 115 -11.33 -4.31 -26.32
CA VAL A 115 -12.64 -3.85 -25.85
C VAL A 115 -12.56 -3.28 -24.44
N GLY A 116 -11.84 -3.96 -23.53
CA GLY A 116 -11.64 -3.47 -22.17
C GLY A 116 -10.90 -2.14 -22.10
N ALA A 117 -9.85 -1.95 -22.90
CA ALA A 117 -9.13 -0.69 -22.98
C ALA A 117 -9.98 0.45 -23.59
N ILE A 118 -10.79 0.16 -24.62
CA ILE A 118 -11.74 1.13 -25.19
C ILE A 118 -12.74 1.58 -24.13
N LEU A 119 -13.33 0.64 -23.39
CA LEU A 119 -14.31 0.94 -22.34
C LEU A 119 -13.68 1.77 -21.21
N ALA A 120 -12.51 1.36 -20.72
CA ALA A 120 -11.80 2.08 -19.67
C ALA A 120 -11.38 3.49 -20.10
N MET A 121 -10.90 3.66 -21.34
CA MET A 121 -10.55 4.99 -21.86
C MET A 121 -11.78 5.89 -22.05
N SER A 122 -12.87 5.33 -22.56
CA SER A 122 -14.12 6.06 -22.78
C SER A 122 -14.80 6.42 -21.45
N TRP A 123 -14.56 5.66 -20.39
CA TRP A 123 -15.07 5.95 -19.05
C TRP A 123 -14.63 7.32 -18.53
N ASN A 124 -13.42 7.80 -18.89
CA ASN A 124 -12.98 9.14 -18.50
C ASN A 124 -13.95 10.23 -18.98
N LEU A 125 -14.51 10.10 -20.18
CA LEU A 125 -15.54 11.01 -20.69
C LEU A 125 -16.83 10.91 -19.88
N VAL A 126 -17.29 9.68 -19.65
CA VAL A 126 -18.53 9.39 -18.93
C VAL A 126 -18.44 9.94 -17.50
N GLN A 127 -17.33 9.66 -16.81
CA GLN A 127 -17.08 10.18 -15.47
C GLN A 127 -16.98 11.71 -15.46
N PHE A 128 -16.33 12.32 -16.46
CA PHE A 128 -16.29 13.77 -16.57
C PHE A 128 -17.70 14.37 -16.71
N ILE A 129 -18.52 13.84 -17.62
CA ILE A 129 -19.90 14.30 -17.84
C ILE A 129 -20.73 14.10 -16.57
N ILE A 130 -20.74 12.89 -16.00
CA ILE A 130 -21.50 12.57 -14.77
C ILE A 130 -21.07 13.48 -13.62
N SER A 131 -19.77 13.65 -13.40
CA SER A 131 -19.24 14.49 -12.31
C SER A 131 -19.69 15.94 -12.48
N LYS A 132 -19.71 16.46 -13.71
CA LYS A 132 -20.17 17.82 -14.00
C LYS A 132 -21.69 17.96 -13.87
N VAL A 133 -22.47 16.98 -14.32
CA VAL A 133 -23.93 16.97 -14.14
C VAL A 133 -24.31 16.86 -12.66
N ILE A 134 -23.59 16.08 -11.85
CA ILE A 134 -23.81 16.02 -10.40
C ILE A 134 -23.44 17.36 -9.75
N ALA A 135 -22.30 17.95 -10.12
CA ALA A 135 -21.82 19.20 -9.52
C ALA A 135 -22.70 20.41 -9.87
N TYR A 136 -23.11 20.54 -11.13
CA TYR A 136 -23.82 21.72 -11.63
C TYR A 136 -25.32 21.48 -11.90
N GLY A 137 -25.80 20.25 -11.82
CA GLY A 137 -27.20 19.89 -12.06
C GLY A 137 -27.63 19.94 -13.53
N TYR A 138 -28.92 19.75 -13.77
CA TYR A 138 -29.52 19.72 -15.12
C TYR A 138 -29.41 21.07 -15.87
N ASN A 139 -29.25 22.18 -15.14
CA ASN A 139 -29.03 23.49 -15.75
C ASN A 139 -27.73 23.52 -16.59
N LEU A 140 -26.71 22.74 -16.24
CA LEU A 140 -25.52 22.62 -17.08
C LEU A 140 -25.83 22.03 -18.47
N VAL A 141 -26.73 21.04 -18.52
CA VAL A 141 -27.14 20.40 -19.78
C VAL A 141 -27.91 21.39 -20.65
N LYS A 142 -28.85 22.13 -20.06
CA LYS A 142 -29.57 23.21 -20.76
C LYS A 142 -28.62 24.29 -21.28
N LEU A 143 -27.64 24.69 -20.46
CA LEU A 143 -26.63 25.68 -20.83
C LEU A 143 -25.82 25.19 -22.04
N TYR A 144 -25.38 23.94 -22.02
CA TYR A 144 -24.68 23.32 -23.14
C TYR A 144 -25.54 23.28 -24.41
N GLU A 145 -26.79 22.79 -24.32
CA GLU A 145 -27.74 22.75 -25.43
C GLU A 145 -27.95 24.14 -26.05
N SER A 146 -28.12 25.16 -25.21
CA SER A 146 -28.35 26.55 -25.64
C SER A 146 -27.16 27.11 -26.42
N ILE A 147 -25.94 26.87 -25.94
CA ILE A 147 -24.71 27.30 -26.62
C ILE A 147 -24.53 26.54 -27.95
N MET A 148 -24.81 25.23 -27.98
CA MET A 148 -24.66 24.44 -29.22
C MET A 148 -25.70 24.80 -30.27
N GLN A 149 -26.95 25.07 -29.88
CA GLN A 149 -27.99 25.56 -30.79
C GLN A 149 -27.63 26.93 -31.37
N TYR A 150 -26.99 27.79 -30.59
CA TYR A 150 -26.48 29.07 -31.09
C TYR A 150 -25.38 28.88 -32.15
N VAL A 151 -24.40 28.02 -31.87
CA VAL A 151 -23.33 27.68 -32.83
C VAL A 151 -23.90 27.08 -34.11
N GLN A 152 -24.91 26.21 -34.01
CA GLN A 152 -25.59 25.61 -35.15
C GLN A 152 -26.26 26.67 -36.05
N LYS A 153 -26.93 27.66 -35.43
CA LYS A 153 -27.52 28.80 -36.16
C LYS A 153 -26.46 29.67 -36.85
N GLN A 154 -25.32 29.93 -36.20
CA GLN A 154 -24.25 30.73 -36.79
C GLN A 154 -23.53 30.02 -37.95
N LEU A 155 -23.34 28.71 -37.84
CA LEU A 155 -22.68 27.91 -38.87
C LEU A 155 -23.61 27.51 -40.02
N ASN A 156 -24.91 27.81 -39.92
CA ASN A 156 -25.93 27.53 -40.93
C ASN A 156 -25.94 26.06 -41.39
N THR A 157 -25.74 25.14 -40.45
CA THR A 157 -25.62 23.70 -40.72
C THR A 157 -26.90 22.96 -40.32
N ASN A 158 -27.31 21.99 -41.15
CA ASN A 158 -28.48 21.13 -40.89
C ASN A 158 -28.18 19.94 -39.96
N ILE A 159 -26.95 19.83 -39.46
CA ILE A 159 -26.51 18.73 -38.59
C ILE A 159 -26.72 19.16 -37.14
N ASP A 160 -27.29 18.28 -36.31
CA ASP A 160 -27.42 18.50 -34.87
C ASP A 160 -26.04 18.59 -34.21
N MET A 161 -25.58 19.83 -33.99
CA MET A 161 -24.26 20.13 -33.42
C MET A 161 -24.18 19.83 -31.92
N VAL A 162 -25.31 19.53 -31.26
CA VAL A 162 -25.36 19.23 -29.82
C VAL A 162 -24.57 17.95 -29.49
N TRP A 163 -24.63 16.91 -30.32
CA TRP A 163 -23.92 15.65 -30.04
C TRP A 163 -22.54 15.59 -30.67
N ALA A 164 -22.28 16.39 -31.70
CA ALA A 164 -21.06 16.31 -32.50
C ALA A 164 -19.76 16.41 -31.66
N PRO A 165 -19.60 17.34 -30.69
CA PRO A 165 -18.39 17.41 -29.85
C PRO A 165 -18.21 16.18 -28.96
N ILE A 166 -19.30 15.64 -28.42
CA ILE A 166 -19.27 14.45 -27.54
C ILE A 166 -18.88 13.21 -28.35
N ILE A 167 -19.46 13.04 -29.55
CA ILE A 167 -19.15 11.93 -30.46
C ILE A 167 -17.71 12.02 -30.96
N LEU A 168 -17.24 13.22 -31.33
CA LEU A 168 -15.86 13.43 -31.75
C LEU A 168 -14.88 13.04 -30.62
N LEU A 169 -15.14 13.51 -29.40
CA LEU A 169 -14.29 13.22 -28.25
C LEU A 169 -14.32 11.72 -27.89
N LEU A 170 -15.49 11.09 -27.95
CA LEU A 170 -15.63 9.64 -27.77
C LEU A 170 -14.84 8.87 -28.82
N THR A 171 -14.88 9.30 -30.08
CA THR A 171 -14.12 8.68 -31.18
C THR A 171 -12.62 8.76 -30.93
N ILE A 172 -12.12 9.91 -30.46
CA ILE A 172 -10.71 10.07 -30.07
C ILE A 172 -10.35 9.10 -28.93
N TYR A 173 -11.20 8.96 -27.92
CA TYR A 173 -10.94 8.04 -26.80
C TYR A 173 -11.00 6.57 -27.20
N ILE A 174 -11.86 6.20 -28.14
CA ILE A 174 -11.87 4.85 -28.74
C ILE A 174 -10.52 4.60 -29.43
N LEU A 175 -10.03 5.55 -30.25
CA LEU A 175 -8.73 5.43 -30.92
C LEU A 175 -7.57 5.31 -29.92
N LEU A 176 -7.57 6.12 -28.86
CA LEU A 176 -6.58 6.01 -27.77
C LEU A 176 -6.67 4.68 -27.03
N GLY A 177 -7.88 4.15 -26.80
CA GLY A 177 -8.09 2.84 -26.20
C GLY A 177 -7.51 1.71 -27.05
N ILE A 178 -7.73 1.76 -28.37
CA ILE A 178 -7.13 0.81 -29.32
C ILE A 178 -5.60 0.91 -29.27
N GLY A 179 -5.03 2.12 -29.34
CA GLY A 179 -3.59 2.34 -29.27
C GLY A 179 -2.97 1.80 -27.97
N THR A 180 -3.64 2.04 -26.85
CA THR A 180 -3.25 1.55 -25.52
C THR A 180 -3.26 0.03 -25.45
N ALA A 181 -4.30 -0.62 -25.98
CA ALA A 181 -4.37 -2.08 -26.05
C ALA A 181 -3.27 -2.67 -26.92
N ILE A 182 -3.01 -2.07 -28.09
CA ILE A 182 -1.93 -2.52 -28.99
C ILE A 182 -0.58 -2.43 -28.28
N ALA A 183 -0.28 -1.30 -27.62
CA ALA A 183 0.96 -1.11 -26.87
C ALA A 183 1.10 -2.14 -25.74
N GLY A 184 0.07 -2.32 -24.91
CA GLY A 184 0.08 -3.31 -23.82
C GLY A 184 0.22 -4.74 -24.30
N ILE A 185 -0.45 -5.11 -25.40
CA ILE A 185 -0.33 -6.44 -26.01
C ILE A 185 1.07 -6.66 -26.59
N PHE A 186 1.63 -5.66 -27.26
CA PHE A 186 2.96 -5.73 -27.85
C PHE A 186 4.03 -5.91 -26.78
N ILE A 187 3.99 -5.08 -25.74
CA ILE A 187 4.91 -5.15 -24.60
C ILE A 187 4.74 -6.48 -23.86
N GLY A 188 3.50 -6.89 -23.56
CA GLY A 188 3.20 -8.15 -22.88
C GLY A 188 3.69 -9.41 -23.62
N LYS A 189 3.54 -9.45 -24.96
CA LYS A 189 4.07 -10.58 -25.76
C LYS A 189 5.59 -10.64 -25.73
N LYS A 190 6.26 -9.49 -25.86
CA LYS A 190 7.72 -9.42 -25.86
C LYS A 190 8.32 -9.74 -24.48
N LEU A 191 7.60 -9.39 -23.41
CA LEU A 191 7.93 -9.80 -22.04
C LEU A 191 7.75 -11.30 -21.82
N GLY A 192 6.69 -11.89 -22.36
CA GLY A 192 6.43 -13.34 -22.23
C GLY A 192 7.52 -14.24 -22.84
N SER A 193 8.39 -13.69 -23.70
CA SER A 193 9.52 -14.38 -24.33
C SER A 193 10.89 -14.00 -23.79
N THR A 194 10.97 -13.16 -22.75
CA THR A 194 12.23 -12.65 -22.20
C THR A 194 12.43 -13.16 -20.79
N ASP A 195 13.62 -13.69 -20.46
CA ASP A 195 13.95 -14.04 -19.08
C ASP A 195 14.05 -12.78 -18.21
N LEU A 196 13.28 -12.77 -17.13
CA LEU A 196 13.27 -11.72 -16.12
C LEU A 196 14.30 -12.09 -15.05
N ASN A 197 15.41 -11.36 -15.01
CA ASN A 197 16.45 -11.58 -14.01
C ASN A 197 16.05 -10.96 -12.67
N ALA A 198 15.38 -11.74 -11.81
CA ALA A 198 15.08 -11.38 -10.42
C ALA A 198 16.37 -11.12 -9.59
N GLU A 199 17.52 -11.63 -10.04
CA GLU A 199 18.80 -11.47 -9.35
C GLU A 199 19.33 -10.03 -9.31
N ILE A 200 18.93 -9.18 -10.27
CA ILE A 200 19.30 -7.75 -10.31
C ILE A 200 18.86 -7.04 -9.02
N PHE A 201 17.72 -7.46 -8.45
CA PHE A 201 17.17 -6.86 -7.23
C PHE A 201 17.62 -7.57 -5.95
N LYS A 202 18.04 -8.84 -6.00
CA LYS A 202 18.68 -9.52 -4.87
C LYS A 202 19.95 -8.81 -4.41
N ALA A 203 20.77 -8.31 -5.34
CA ALA A 203 22.03 -7.63 -5.03
C ALA A 203 21.85 -6.15 -4.61
N LYS A 204 20.79 -5.48 -5.08
CA LYS A 204 20.61 -4.02 -4.95
C LYS A 204 19.74 -3.61 -3.75
N ASN A 205 18.89 -4.49 -3.24
CA ASN A 205 17.99 -4.23 -2.08
C ASN A 205 18.61 -4.55 -0.72
N LYS A 206 19.92 -4.80 -0.62
CA LYS A 206 20.64 -4.95 0.65
C LYS A 206 20.46 -3.78 1.63
N ALA A 207 19.98 -2.61 1.19
CA ALA A 207 19.99 -1.38 1.99
C ALA A 207 18.62 -0.73 2.28
N SER A 208 17.48 -1.37 2.00
CA SER A 208 16.17 -0.70 2.17
C SER A 208 14.99 -1.64 2.41
N LEU A 209 15.02 -2.32 3.55
CA LEU A 209 13.86 -3.00 4.13
C LEU A 209 13.59 -2.37 5.51
N LEU A 210 12.98 -1.18 5.52
CA LEU A 210 12.51 -0.56 6.76
C LEU A 210 10.99 -0.36 6.72
N PRO A 211 10.22 -1.05 7.58
CA PRO A 211 8.89 -0.61 7.94
C PRO A 211 8.99 0.61 8.86
N THR A 212 8.76 1.80 8.31
CA THR A 212 8.61 3.01 9.14
C THR A 212 7.21 3.04 9.73
N SER A 213 7.07 2.49 10.94
CA SER A 213 5.89 2.77 11.76
C SER A 213 6.05 4.15 12.42
N LYS A 214 5.17 5.09 12.06
CA LYS A 214 4.72 6.21 12.92
C LYS A 214 3.58 6.93 12.22
N TYR A 215 2.36 6.48 12.49
CA TYR A 215 1.16 7.28 12.20
C TYR A 215 0.82 8.13 13.43
N THR A 216 0.82 9.44 13.26
CA THR A 216 0.24 10.38 14.21
C THR A 216 -1.28 10.16 14.26
N ARG A 217 -1.81 10.03 15.49
CA ARG A 217 -3.24 9.82 15.73
C ARG A 217 -4.00 11.12 15.47
N PHE A 218 -4.73 11.19 14.36
CA PHE A 218 -5.88 12.10 14.29
C PHE A 218 -7.04 11.48 15.08
N PRO A 219 -7.86 12.25 15.82
CA PRO A 219 -9.04 11.72 16.49
C PRO A 219 -10.16 11.53 15.45
N PHE A 220 -10.31 10.32 14.94
CA PHE A 220 -11.31 10.01 13.91
C PHE A 220 -12.65 9.55 14.52
N SER A 221 -13.78 9.93 13.90
CA SER A 221 -15.12 9.54 14.35
C SER A 221 -16.02 9.08 13.20
N THR A 222 -16.48 7.83 13.27
CA THR A 222 -17.40 7.23 12.29
C THR A 222 -18.77 7.93 12.21
N ALA A 223 -19.16 8.68 13.24
CA ALA A 223 -20.39 9.46 13.23
C ALA A 223 -20.32 10.65 12.27
N TRP A 224 -19.13 11.28 12.14
CA TRP A 224 -18.93 12.41 11.24
C TRP A 224 -18.94 11.98 9.78
N LEU A 225 -18.32 10.85 9.42
CA LEU A 225 -18.43 10.29 8.07
C LEU A 225 -19.89 10.13 7.60
N ILE A 226 -20.75 9.57 8.46
CA ILE A 226 -22.17 9.39 8.15
C ILE A 226 -22.86 10.75 8.04
N ALA A 227 -22.57 11.67 8.96
CA ALA A 227 -23.11 13.03 8.92
C ALA A 227 -22.70 13.79 7.66
N ASP A 228 -21.46 13.64 7.18
CA ASP A 228 -20.96 14.31 5.98
C ASP A 228 -21.64 13.78 4.71
N VAL A 229 -21.76 12.46 4.57
CA VAL A 229 -22.48 11.83 3.46
C VAL A 229 -23.95 12.26 3.47
N LEU A 230 -24.60 12.24 4.63
CA LEU A 230 -25.98 12.69 4.78
C LEU A 230 -26.13 14.19 4.48
N SER A 231 -25.16 15.03 4.86
CA SER A 231 -25.17 16.47 4.59
C SER A 231 -25.08 16.78 3.09
N ILE A 232 -24.24 16.06 2.34
CA ILE A 232 -24.19 16.18 0.87
C ILE A 232 -25.55 15.80 0.27
N ILE A 233 -26.10 14.63 0.65
CA ILE A 233 -27.39 14.16 0.14
C ILE A 233 -28.50 15.16 0.47
N LEU A 234 -28.51 15.68 1.69
CA LEU A 234 -29.48 16.67 2.17
C LEU A 234 -29.45 17.93 1.30
N VAL A 235 -28.27 18.53 1.10
CA VAL A 235 -28.13 19.74 0.26
C VAL A 235 -28.53 19.47 -1.19
N LEU A 236 -28.20 18.29 -1.74
CA LEU A 236 -28.57 17.93 -3.12
C LEU A 236 -30.07 17.75 -3.30
N VAL A 237 -30.75 17.10 -2.35
CA VAL A 237 -32.20 16.82 -2.41
C VAL A 237 -33.02 18.08 -2.13
N LEU A 238 -32.61 18.89 -1.15
CA LEU A 238 -33.31 20.12 -0.77
C LEU A 238 -33.27 21.18 -1.87
N ALA A 239 -32.24 21.18 -2.73
CA ALA A 239 -32.12 22.12 -3.84
C ALA A 239 -33.36 22.22 -4.73
N LYS A 240 -34.15 21.13 -4.83
CA LYS A 240 -35.39 21.09 -5.62
C LYS A 240 -36.68 21.21 -4.81
N ARG A 241 -36.61 21.18 -3.48
CA ARG A 241 -37.81 21.06 -2.61
C ARG A 241 -38.13 22.30 -1.79
N ILE A 242 -37.15 23.17 -1.54
CA ILE A 242 -37.31 24.36 -0.68
C ILE A 242 -36.96 25.64 -1.43
N ASN A 243 -37.36 26.78 -0.87
CA ASN A 243 -37.02 28.09 -1.40
C ASN A 243 -35.50 28.26 -1.54
N VAL A 244 -35.07 28.81 -2.67
CA VAL A 244 -33.67 29.04 -3.03
C VAL A 244 -32.89 29.79 -1.93
N ILE A 245 -33.51 30.76 -1.27
CA ILE A 245 -32.87 31.54 -0.19
C ILE A 245 -32.58 30.66 1.04
N LEU A 246 -33.54 29.84 1.46
CA LEU A 246 -33.37 28.90 2.57
C LEU A 246 -32.34 27.82 2.21
N TRP A 247 -32.35 27.37 0.95
CA TRP A 247 -31.36 26.40 0.45
C TRP A 247 -29.93 26.95 0.47
N PHE A 248 -29.73 28.21 0.06
CA PHE A 248 -28.44 28.89 0.19
C PHE A 248 -27.99 28.98 1.65
N GLY A 249 -28.90 29.34 2.56
CA GLY A 249 -28.62 29.40 4.00
C GLY A 249 -28.13 28.07 4.57
N ILE A 250 -28.83 26.96 4.25
CA ILE A 250 -28.43 25.61 4.68
C ILE A 250 -27.09 25.22 4.07
N SER A 251 -26.88 25.50 2.78
CA SER A 251 -25.62 25.17 2.08
C SER A 251 -24.42 25.90 2.69
N ILE A 252 -24.58 27.18 3.02
CA ILE A 252 -23.54 27.98 3.70
C ILE A 252 -23.27 27.42 5.10
N LEU A 253 -24.32 27.08 5.86
CA LEU A 253 -24.17 26.55 7.22
C LEU A 253 -23.40 25.22 7.23
N VAL A 254 -23.70 24.32 6.29
CA VAL A 254 -22.97 23.04 6.11
C VAL A 254 -21.49 23.30 5.77
N VAL A 255 -21.23 24.19 4.80
CA VAL A 255 -19.84 24.53 4.41
C VAL A 255 -19.06 25.16 5.56
N VAL A 256 -19.69 26.05 6.34
CA VAL A 256 -19.07 26.68 7.51
C VAL A 256 -18.74 25.62 8.57
N CYS A 257 -19.66 24.70 8.85
CA CYS A 257 -19.43 23.58 9.77
C CYS A 257 -18.21 22.75 9.34
N TRP A 258 -18.12 22.43 8.05
CA TRP A 258 -16.96 21.72 7.49
C TRP A 258 -15.66 22.51 7.60
N ILE A 259 -15.66 23.82 7.33
CA ILE A 259 -14.46 24.67 7.45
C ILE A 259 -13.92 24.70 8.88
N PHE A 260 -14.81 24.76 9.88
CA PHE A 260 -14.41 24.75 11.28
C PHE A 260 -13.86 23.40 11.73
N HIS A 261 -14.51 22.29 11.34
CA HIS A 261 -14.12 20.94 11.76
C HIS A 261 -12.88 20.42 11.00
N TYR A 262 -12.78 20.68 9.70
CA TYR A 262 -11.75 20.13 8.79
C TYR A 262 -10.74 21.18 8.32
N LYS A 263 -10.37 22.12 9.20
CA LYS A 263 -9.54 23.30 8.90
C LYS A 263 -8.21 22.96 8.20
N VAL A 264 -7.57 21.85 8.58
CA VAL A 264 -6.29 21.41 8.01
C VAL A 264 -6.47 20.83 6.60
N ALA A 265 -7.51 20.04 6.37
CA ALA A 265 -7.81 19.43 5.08
C ALA A 265 -8.23 20.48 4.04
N LEU A 266 -9.06 21.43 4.45
CA LEU A 266 -9.65 22.44 3.58
C LEU A 266 -8.72 23.61 3.24
N ARG A 267 -7.62 23.78 3.97
CA ARG A 267 -6.58 24.80 3.66
C ARG A 267 -6.00 24.64 2.25
N ARG A 268 -6.02 23.41 1.69
CA ARG A 268 -5.53 23.12 0.34
C ARG A 268 -6.50 23.54 -0.78
N LEU A 269 -7.78 23.76 -0.48
CA LEU A 269 -8.80 24.21 -1.43
C LEU A 269 -8.89 25.74 -1.54
N GLY A 270 -8.12 26.49 -0.73
CA GLY A 270 -8.05 27.96 -0.76
C GLY A 270 -7.32 28.57 -1.96
N GLN A 271 -7.10 27.82 -3.05
CA GLN A 271 -6.40 28.33 -4.23
C GLN A 271 -7.29 29.31 -5.01
N PRO A 272 -6.86 30.56 -5.27
CA PRO A 272 -7.71 31.59 -5.88
C PRO A 272 -8.20 31.21 -7.29
N LYS A 273 -7.43 30.38 -8.01
CA LYS A 273 -7.78 29.90 -9.36
C LYS A 273 -9.09 29.10 -9.40
N LEU A 274 -9.39 28.33 -8.34
CA LEU A 274 -10.61 27.51 -8.25
C LEU A 274 -11.86 28.38 -8.02
N TRP A 275 -11.70 29.50 -7.31
CA TRP A 275 -12.80 30.44 -7.05
C TRP A 275 -13.07 31.37 -8.25
N ILE A 276 -12.02 31.75 -8.98
CA ILE A 276 -12.14 32.50 -10.24
C ILE A 276 -12.89 31.69 -11.30
N SER A 277 -12.65 30.38 -11.41
CA SER A 277 -13.36 29.55 -12.38
C SER A 277 -14.85 29.43 -12.07
N PHE A 278 -15.24 29.36 -10.79
CA PHE A 278 -16.65 29.44 -10.39
C PHE A 278 -17.27 30.76 -10.83
N PHE A 279 -16.63 31.89 -10.53
CA PHE A 279 -17.14 33.20 -10.95
C PHE A 279 -17.37 33.29 -12.47
N ILE A 280 -16.40 32.83 -13.26
CA ILE A 280 -16.52 32.79 -14.73
C ILE A 280 -17.71 31.92 -15.17
N ILE A 281 -17.93 30.76 -14.56
CA ILE A 281 -19.06 29.88 -14.87
C ILE A 281 -20.40 30.57 -14.56
N THR A 282 -20.53 31.30 -13.45
CA THR A 282 -21.76 32.06 -13.15
C THR A 282 -22.00 33.16 -14.17
N VAL A 283 -20.95 33.88 -14.59
CA VAL A 283 -21.07 34.95 -15.60
C VAL A 283 -21.49 34.36 -16.95
N ILE A 284 -20.86 33.27 -17.39
CA ILE A 284 -21.23 32.57 -18.63
C ILE A 284 -22.67 32.06 -18.55
N ALA A 285 -23.07 31.45 -17.43
CA ALA A 285 -24.44 30.99 -17.24
C ALA A 285 -25.44 32.15 -17.31
N ALA A 286 -25.15 33.28 -16.65
CA ALA A 286 -26.03 34.45 -16.67
C ALA A 286 -26.22 35.03 -18.08
N ILE A 287 -25.14 35.18 -18.83
CA ILE A 287 -25.18 35.68 -20.21
C ILE A 287 -25.92 34.69 -21.10
N ALA A 288 -25.57 33.41 -21.01
CA ALA A 288 -26.15 32.40 -21.88
C ALA A 288 -27.66 32.19 -21.62
N PHE A 289 -28.10 32.11 -20.37
CA PHE A 289 -29.52 31.94 -20.08
C PHE A 289 -30.37 33.17 -20.42
N SER A 290 -29.82 34.38 -20.26
CA SER A 290 -30.55 35.61 -20.59
C SER A 290 -30.62 35.88 -22.09
N GLN A 291 -29.60 35.51 -22.86
CA GLN A 291 -29.57 35.76 -24.30
C GLN A 291 -30.22 34.64 -25.12
N PHE A 292 -30.12 33.38 -24.67
CA PHE A 292 -30.51 32.23 -25.51
C PHE A 292 -31.84 31.59 -25.13
N GLN A 293 -32.39 31.88 -23.95
CA GLN A 293 -33.68 31.34 -23.51
C GLN A 293 -34.72 32.46 -23.41
N SER A 294 -35.69 32.46 -24.33
CA SER A 294 -36.71 33.50 -24.43
C SER A 294 -37.57 33.56 -23.16
N GLY A 295 -37.50 34.68 -22.43
CA GLY A 295 -38.35 34.95 -21.25
C GLY A 295 -37.62 34.91 -19.90
N ILE A 296 -36.31 34.66 -19.85
CA ILE A 296 -35.53 34.67 -18.60
C ILE A 296 -34.79 36.01 -18.47
N SER A 297 -35.02 36.73 -17.37
CA SER A 297 -34.31 37.98 -17.10
C SER A 297 -32.85 37.75 -16.70
N LEU A 298 -31.99 38.76 -16.89
CA LEU A 298 -30.57 38.69 -16.48
C LEU A 298 -30.42 38.27 -15.00
N TRP A 299 -31.32 38.75 -14.13
CA TRP A 299 -31.35 38.41 -12.71
C TRP A 299 -31.69 36.95 -12.44
N GLN A 300 -32.59 36.36 -13.22
CA GLN A 300 -32.91 34.93 -13.10
C GLN A 300 -31.75 34.07 -13.63
N GLY A 301 -31.09 34.49 -14.70
CA GLY A 301 -29.89 33.83 -15.23
C GLY A 301 -28.71 33.82 -14.24
N THR A 302 -28.46 34.94 -13.56
CA THR A 302 -27.42 35.00 -12.50
C THR A 302 -27.79 34.12 -11.30
N LEU A 303 -29.05 34.08 -10.90
CA LEU A 303 -29.52 33.25 -9.79
C LEU A 303 -29.34 31.75 -10.08
N ILE A 304 -29.64 31.31 -11.30
CA ILE A 304 -29.38 29.94 -11.78
C ILE A 304 -27.86 29.64 -11.75
N GLY A 305 -27.04 30.55 -12.27
CA GLY A 305 -25.58 30.41 -12.26
C GLY A 305 -24.99 30.37 -10.85
N LEU A 306 -25.59 31.06 -9.89
CA LEU A 306 -25.19 31.04 -8.48
C LEU A 306 -25.59 29.72 -7.80
N GLU A 307 -26.80 29.22 -8.06
CA GLU A 307 -27.27 27.92 -7.57
C GLU A 307 -26.34 26.77 -8.02
N MET A 308 -25.99 26.77 -9.32
CA MET A 308 -25.07 25.80 -9.91
C MET A 308 -23.70 25.80 -9.22
N ASN A 309 -23.21 26.98 -8.83
CA ASN A 309 -21.91 27.11 -8.18
C ASN A 309 -21.89 26.72 -6.71
N VAL A 310 -22.93 27.08 -5.94
CA VAL A 310 -23.05 26.61 -4.54
C VAL A 310 -23.19 25.09 -4.52
N ARG A 311 -23.95 24.54 -5.50
CA ARG A 311 -23.85 23.18 -6.05
C ARG A 311 -22.45 22.57 -5.94
N ALA A 312 -21.61 23.06 -6.82
CA ALA A 312 -20.28 22.54 -7.03
C ALA A 312 -19.36 22.74 -5.82
N ILE A 313 -19.48 23.86 -5.09
CA ILE A 313 -18.69 24.13 -3.88
C ILE A 313 -18.98 23.10 -2.79
N VAL A 314 -20.26 22.81 -2.52
CA VAL A 314 -20.66 21.80 -1.53
C VAL A 314 -20.13 20.42 -1.92
N MET A 315 -20.20 20.06 -3.21
CA MET A 315 -19.66 18.79 -3.71
C MET A 315 -18.14 18.69 -3.57
N VAL A 316 -17.39 19.74 -3.92
CA VAL A 316 -15.92 19.74 -3.85
C VAL A 316 -15.44 19.65 -2.40
N ILE A 317 -16.03 20.47 -1.51
CA ILE A 317 -15.68 20.48 -0.08
C ILE A 317 -16.13 19.17 0.58
N GLY A 318 -17.35 18.71 0.31
CA GLY A 318 -17.89 17.48 0.89
C GLY A 318 -17.08 16.25 0.53
N PHE A 319 -16.63 16.11 -0.73
CA PHE A 319 -15.75 15.00 -1.10
C PHE A 319 -14.35 15.08 -0.49
N ALA A 320 -13.81 16.29 -0.29
CA ALA A 320 -12.55 16.46 0.42
C ALA A 320 -12.68 16.05 1.90
N VAL A 321 -13.76 16.44 2.55
CA VAL A 321 -14.09 16.08 3.94
C VAL A 321 -14.27 14.56 4.10
N ILE A 322 -15.10 13.93 3.27
CA ILE A 322 -15.29 12.47 3.28
C ILE A 322 -13.97 11.74 3.05
N GLY A 323 -13.13 12.24 2.13
CA GLY A 323 -11.80 11.71 1.87
C GLY A 323 -10.91 11.70 3.12
N THR A 324 -11.06 12.67 4.01
CA THR A 324 -10.29 12.71 5.27
C THR A 324 -10.81 11.75 6.34
N GLU A 325 -12.12 11.55 6.45
CA GLU A 325 -12.73 10.62 7.42
C GLU A 325 -12.63 9.14 7.03
N LEU A 326 -12.52 8.87 5.72
CA LEU A 326 -12.23 7.53 5.19
C LEU A 326 -10.90 6.96 5.71
N TYR A 327 -10.01 7.79 6.26
CA TYR A 327 -8.73 7.40 6.84
C TYR A 327 -8.82 6.89 8.30
N SER A 328 -10.05 6.76 8.86
CA SER A 328 -10.22 6.39 10.27
C SER A 328 -9.79 4.95 10.61
N PRO A 329 -9.15 4.72 11.78
CA PRO A 329 -8.79 3.39 12.29
C PRO A 329 -9.99 2.45 12.48
N LYS A 330 -11.20 2.99 12.71
CA LYS A 330 -12.42 2.19 12.87
C LYS A 330 -12.88 1.60 11.53
N ILE A 331 -12.76 2.34 10.43
CA ILE A 331 -12.99 1.82 9.09
C ILE A 331 -11.96 0.73 8.79
N LYS A 332 -10.68 0.96 9.14
CA LYS A 332 -9.60 -0.06 9.06
C LYS A 332 -9.96 -1.34 9.83
N ASN A 333 -10.56 -1.25 11.02
CA ASN A 333 -11.05 -2.42 11.77
C ASN A 333 -12.33 -3.05 11.19
N LEU A 334 -13.19 -2.28 10.51
CA LEU A 334 -14.33 -2.84 9.77
C LEU A 334 -13.87 -3.71 8.58
N PHE A 335 -12.73 -3.34 7.97
CA PHE A 335 -12.02 -4.12 6.95
C PHE A 335 -11.35 -5.40 7.50
N GLN A 336 -11.30 -5.61 8.82
CA GLN A 336 -10.79 -6.86 9.43
C GLN A 336 -11.85 -7.97 9.55
N LYS A 337 -13.09 -7.75 9.07
CA LYS A 337 -14.10 -8.83 8.97
C LYS A 337 -13.69 -9.87 7.93
N LYS A 338 -14.04 -11.16 8.15
CA LYS A 338 -13.60 -12.35 7.39
C LYS A 338 -13.50 -12.21 5.85
N ALA A 339 -14.36 -11.43 5.20
CA ALA A 339 -14.34 -11.24 3.75
C ALA A 339 -13.23 -10.28 3.23
N LEU A 340 -12.72 -9.40 4.09
CA LEU A 340 -11.81 -8.31 3.72
C LEU A 340 -10.38 -8.48 4.27
N ILE A 341 -10.15 -9.53 5.08
CA ILE A 341 -8.81 -9.87 5.62
C ILE A 341 -7.78 -10.01 4.50
N SER A 342 -8.14 -10.67 3.40
CA SER A 342 -7.21 -10.82 2.26
C SER A 342 -6.90 -9.48 1.57
N LEU A 343 -7.84 -8.54 1.53
CA LEU A 343 -7.60 -7.20 1.01
C LEU A 343 -6.71 -6.39 1.97
N TYR A 344 -6.94 -6.49 3.27
CA TYR A 344 -6.13 -5.82 4.29
C TYR A 344 -4.67 -6.27 4.22
N MET A 345 -4.43 -7.58 4.25
CA MET A 345 -3.08 -8.12 4.17
C MET A 345 -2.42 -7.83 2.80
N ALA A 346 -3.20 -7.83 1.71
CA ALA A 346 -2.70 -7.40 0.40
C ALA A 346 -2.29 -5.93 0.40
N LEU A 347 -3.07 -5.05 1.04
CA LEU A 347 -2.76 -3.63 1.14
C LEU A 347 -1.52 -3.37 1.99
N ASP A 348 -1.35 -4.10 3.10
CA ASP A 348 -0.16 -4.04 3.95
C ASP A 348 1.10 -4.42 3.17
N LEU A 349 1.03 -5.51 2.41
CA LEU A 349 2.10 -5.95 1.53
C LEU A 349 2.39 -4.96 0.39
N SER A 350 1.34 -4.34 -0.18
CA SER A 350 1.49 -3.28 -1.16
C SER A 350 2.14 -2.03 -0.56
N ALA A 351 1.83 -1.68 0.68
CA ALA A 351 2.43 -0.55 1.39
C ALA A 351 3.92 -0.80 1.68
N GLU A 352 4.30 -2.02 2.05
CA GLU A 352 5.72 -2.43 2.19
C GLU A 352 6.47 -2.30 0.85
N SER A 353 5.82 -2.65 -0.26
CA SER A 353 6.44 -2.67 -1.60
C SER A 353 6.46 -1.30 -2.30
N LEU A 354 5.58 -0.37 -1.90
CA LEU A 354 5.35 0.90 -2.60
C LEU A 354 6.58 1.82 -2.66
N PRO A 355 7.35 2.06 -1.57
CA PRO A 355 8.52 2.95 -1.61
C PRO A 355 9.56 2.51 -2.65
N ASN A 356 9.83 1.21 -2.68
CA ASN A 356 10.76 0.61 -3.64
C ASN A 356 10.23 0.72 -5.07
N MET A 357 8.93 0.49 -5.29
CA MET A 357 8.33 0.70 -6.61
C MET A 357 8.37 2.15 -7.08
N ILE A 358 8.22 3.12 -6.16
CA ILE A 358 8.37 4.55 -6.47
C ILE A 358 9.81 4.86 -6.88
N ALA A 359 10.80 4.31 -6.17
CA ALA A 359 12.21 4.51 -6.50
C ALA A 359 12.61 3.94 -7.88
N LEU A 360 11.86 2.96 -8.38
CA LEU A 360 12.07 2.36 -9.70
C LEU A 360 11.39 3.10 -10.84
N VAL A 361 10.49 4.05 -10.56
CA VAL A 361 9.75 4.79 -11.58
C VAL A 361 10.66 5.90 -12.14
N PRO A 362 11.09 5.82 -13.41
CA PRO A 362 11.99 6.82 -13.99
C PRO A 362 11.26 8.10 -14.40
N ASN A 363 12.04 9.08 -14.86
CA ASN A 363 11.52 10.37 -15.34
C ASN A 363 10.68 10.22 -16.62
N LEU A 364 9.67 11.08 -16.80
CA LEU A 364 8.70 11.00 -17.92
C LEU A 364 9.36 10.82 -19.31
N LYS A 365 10.47 11.52 -19.55
CA LYS A 365 11.20 11.51 -20.83
C LYS A 365 11.79 10.15 -21.18
N GLU A 366 12.20 9.38 -20.17
CA GLU A 366 12.87 8.09 -20.34
C GLU A 366 11.86 7.00 -20.72
N ILE A 367 10.61 7.12 -20.26
CA ILE A 367 9.52 6.18 -20.57
C ILE A 367 9.12 6.21 -22.02
N PHE A 368 8.97 7.39 -22.59
CA PHE A 368 8.63 7.50 -24.01
C PHE A 368 9.75 6.98 -24.91
N LYS A 369 11.00 6.96 -24.43
CA LYS A 369 12.14 6.40 -25.18
C LYS A 369 12.25 4.88 -25.01
N HIS A 370 12.05 4.35 -23.81
CA HIS A 370 12.27 2.94 -23.48
C HIS A 370 11.10 2.32 -22.68
N PRO A 371 9.88 2.27 -23.23
CA PRO A 371 8.70 1.82 -22.47
C PRO A 371 8.78 0.33 -22.08
N LEU A 372 9.40 -0.50 -22.91
CA LEU A 372 9.58 -1.94 -22.65
C LEU A 372 10.49 -2.19 -21.44
N GLU A 373 11.62 -1.50 -21.35
CA GLU A 373 12.62 -1.70 -20.29
C GLU A 373 12.07 -1.35 -18.92
N ILE A 374 11.18 -0.35 -18.84
CA ILE A 374 10.56 0.07 -17.58
C ILE A 374 9.55 -0.94 -17.10
N VAL A 375 8.68 -1.42 -18.00
CA VAL A 375 7.74 -2.48 -17.65
C VAL A 375 8.51 -3.74 -17.27
N LYS A 376 9.62 -4.05 -17.95
CA LYS A 376 10.53 -5.14 -17.58
C LYS A 376 11.13 -4.95 -16.19
N GLN A 377 11.65 -3.77 -15.87
CA GLN A 377 12.25 -3.47 -14.57
C GLN A 377 11.24 -3.59 -13.43
N LEU A 378 10.05 -3.02 -13.61
CA LEU A 378 8.97 -3.10 -12.63
C LEU A 378 8.45 -4.55 -12.48
N LEU A 379 8.39 -5.32 -13.57
CA LEU A 379 7.98 -6.72 -13.53
C LEU A 379 9.06 -7.63 -12.91
N SER A 380 10.34 -7.39 -13.17
CA SER A 380 11.45 -8.11 -12.53
C SER A 380 11.45 -7.88 -11.01
N TYR A 381 11.15 -6.65 -10.56
CA TYR A 381 10.97 -6.38 -9.13
C TYR A 381 9.72 -7.07 -8.57
N ALA A 382 8.63 -7.10 -9.34
CA ALA A 382 7.42 -7.83 -8.98
C ALA A 382 7.66 -9.34 -8.81
N GLU A 383 8.43 -9.97 -9.71
CA GLU A 383 8.80 -11.39 -9.58
C GLU A 383 9.75 -11.64 -8.41
N TYR A 384 10.73 -10.76 -8.17
CA TYR A 384 11.58 -10.81 -6.97
C TYR A 384 10.73 -10.78 -5.68
N ARG A 385 9.79 -9.83 -5.57
CA ARG A 385 8.89 -9.74 -4.40
C ARG A 385 7.98 -10.95 -4.29
N MET A 386 7.47 -11.48 -5.40
CA MET A 386 6.67 -12.70 -5.38
C MET A 386 7.46 -13.87 -4.80
N HIS A 387 8.70 -14.09 -5.26
CA HIS A 387 9.57 -15.13 -4.75
C HIS A 387 9.92 -14.96 -3.26
N GLU A 388 10.17 -13.72 -2.81
CA GLU A 388 10.40 -13.43 -1.39
C GLU A 388 9.17 -13.72 -0.52
N ILE A 389 7.96 -13.46 -1.04
CA ILE A 389 6.73 -13.73 -0.29
C ILE A 389 6.41 -15.23 -0.29
N GLU A 390 6.68 -15.92 -1.39
CA GLU A 390 6.57 -17.38 -1.46
C GLU A 390 7.58 -18.07 -0.54
N SER A 391 8.82 -17.58 -0.46
CA SER A 391 9.79 -18.09 0.52
C SER A 391 9.28 -17.84 1.94
N ARG A 392 8.82 -16.62 2.28
CA ARG A 392 8.18 -16.31 3.58
C ARG A 392 7.04 -17.26 3.92
N LYS A 393 6.24 -17.70 2.95
CA LYS A 393 5.14 -18.67 3.19
C LYS A 393 5.59 -20.08 3.49
N GLN A 394 6.75 -20.49 2.96
CA GLN A 394 7.33 -21.79 3.28
C GLN A 394 7.92 -21.81 4.70
N HIS A 395 8.20 -20.63 5.27
CA HIS A 395 8.62 -20.50 6.66
C HIS A 395 7.41 -20.68 7.58
N LYS A 396 7.35 -21.83 8.26
CA LYS A 396 6.38 -22.11 9.34
C LYS A 396 6.93 -21.75 10.72
N ALA A 397 8.20 -21.37 10.83
CA ALA A 397 8.78 -20.91 12.08
C ALA A 397 8.44 -19.42 12.30
N ALA A 398 7.99 -19.07 13.50
CA ALA A 398 7.92 -17.66 13.91
C ALA A 398 9.26 -17.26 14.53
N ILE A 399 9.86 -16.17 14.06
CA ILE A 399 11.13 -15.67 14.60
C ILE A 399 10.86 -14.39 15.40
N ALA A 400 11.38 -14.31 16.61
CA ALA A 400 11.49 -13.06 17.35
C ALA A 400 12.96 -12.76 17.66
N ILE A 401 13.32 -11.49 17.54
CA ILE A 401 14.65 -11.02 17.87
C ILE A 401 14.59 -10.26 19.19
N ILE A 402 15.45 -10.63 20.12
CA ILE A 402 15.70 -9.85 21.33
C ILE A 402 16.97 -9.04 21.12
N THR A 403 16.88 -7.74 21.33
CA THR A 403 18.00 -6.82 21.17
C THR A 403 18.12 -5.87 22.34
N GLY A 404 19.27 -5.21 22.43
CA GLY A 404 19.62 -4.29 23.49
C GLY A 404 21.13 -4.15 23.62
N GLU A 405 21.54 -3.06 24.27
CA GLU A 405 22.95 -2.74 24.49
C GLU A 405 23.69 -3.84 25.26
N LYS A 406 25.02 -3.81 25.22
CA LYS A 406 25.85 -4.76 25.97
C LYS A 406 25.51 -4.67 27.47
N SER A 407 25.23 -5.82 28.09
CA SER A 407 24.82 -5.91 29.51
C SER A 407 23.46 -5.30 29.87
N SER A 408 22.57 -5.05 28.90
CA SER A 408 21.18 -4.62 29.12
C SER A 408 20.25 -5.65 29.78
N GLY A 409 20.73 -6.88 30.02
CA GLY A 409 19.94 -7.95 30.65
C GLY A 409 19.29 -8.95 29.67
N LYS A 410 19.70 -8.98 28.39
CA LYS A 410 19.18 -9.94 27.39
C LYS A 410 19.16 -11.40 27.85
N THR A 411 20.27 -11.89 28.39
CA THR A 411 20.36 -13.25 28.93
C THR A 411 19.38 -13.48 30.09
N LYS A 412 19.18 -12.49 30.97
CA LYS A 412 18.21 -12.58 32.08
C LYS A 412 16.79 -12.65 31.54
N PHE A 413 16.44 -11.76 30.60
CA PHE A 413 15.15 -11.75 29.91
C PHE A 413 14.84 -13.10 29.26
N LEU A 414 15.82 -13.68 28.57
CA LEU A 414 15.72 -15.01 27.96
C LEU A 414 15.54 -16.12 28.99
N THR A 415 16.30 -16.08 30.09
CA THR A 415 16.25 -17.11 31.14
C THR A 415 14.90 -17.10 31.86
N GLU A 416 14.36 -15.92 32.16
CA GLU A 416 13.02 -15.74 32.75
C GLU A 416 11.92 -16.24 31.79
N THR A 417 12.05 -15.92 30.50
CA THR A 417 11.15 -16.41 29.45
C THR A 417 11.18 -17.93 29.36
N ALA A 418 12.37 -18.53 29.31
CA ALA A 418 12.55 -19.98 29.22
C ALA A 418 11.98 -20.71 30.44
N THR A 419 12.21 -20.19 31.64
CA THR A 419 11.72 -20.79 32.88
C THR A 419 10.20 -20.80 32.93
N THR A 420 9.56 -19.65 32.63
CA THR A 420 8.10 -19.55 32.62
C THR A 420 7.46 -20.43 31.54
N LEU A 421 8.06 -20.54 30.35
CA LEU A 421 7.55 -21.41 29.29
C LEU A 421 7.64 -22.90 29.70
N ARG A 422 8.75 -23.32 30.33
CA ARG A 422 8.92 -24.70 30.82
C ARG A 422 7.93 -25.04 31.94
N GLU A 423 7.70 -24.13 32.88
CA GLU A 423 6.68 -24.28 33.93
C GLU A 423 5.27 -24.46 33.35
N ASN A 424 5.00 -23.82 32.20
CA ASN A 424 3.76 -23.99 31.44
C ASN A 424 3.72 -25.27 30.57
N GLY A 425 4.69 -26.18 30.71
CA GLY A 425 4.77 -27.45 29.98
C GLY A 425 5.12 -27.30 28.50
N ILE A 426 5.74 -26.19 28.10
CA ILE A 426 6.22 -25.98 26.74
C ILE A 426 7.66 -26.50 26.64
N ASP A 427 7.91 -27.30 25.62
CA ASP A 427 9.26 -27.79 25.31
C ASP A 427 10.13 -26.67 24.73
N VAL A 428 11.14 -26.25 25.50
CA VAL A 428 12.07 -25.17 25.17
C VAL A 428 13.48 -25.75 25.09
N GLY A 429 14.10 -25.61 23.93
CA GLY A 429 15.48 -26.01 23.68
C GLY A 429 16.38 -24.83 23.28
N GLY A 430 17.65 -25.14 23.08
CA GLY A 430 18.69 -24.21 22.64
C GLY A 430 19.72 -23.92 23.71
N VAL A 431 20.43 -22.80 23.56
CA VAL A 431 21.57 -22.44 24.41
C VAL A 431 21.59 -20.96 24.75
N TYR A 432 22.13 -20.64 25.93
CA TYR A 432 22.46 -19.27 26.31
C TYR A 432 23.82 -19.18 26.99
N THR A 433 24.36 -17.97 27.10
CA THR A 433 25.67 -17.74 27.74
C THR A 433 25.51 -17.11 29.12
N LYS A 434 26.12 -17.71 30.13
CA LYS A 434 26.11 -17.24 31.53
C LYS A 434 27.46 -16.63 31.89
N LYS A 435 27.43 -15.41 32.44
CA LYS A 435 28.64 -14.67 32.84
C LYS A 435 29.14 -15.16 34.20
N ILE A 436 30.44 -15.42 34.31
CA ILE A 436 31.15 -15.64 35.57
C ILE A 436 31.93 -14.36 35.90
N ARG A 437 31.76 -13.87 37.12
CA ARG A 437 32.44 -12.67 37.61
C ARG A 437 33.28 -12.98 38.83
N GLU A 438 34.47 -12.39 38.87
CA GLU A 438 35.32 -12.30 40.06
C GLU A 438 35.68 -10.83 40.26
N ASN A 439 35.53 -10.30 41.49
CA ASN A 439 35.82 -8.89 41.82
C ASN A 439 35.15 -7.86 40.88
N ASP A 440 33.90 -8.14 40.48
CA ASP A 440 33.08 -7.35 39.53
C ASP A 440 33.60 -7.27 38.09
N GLU A 441 34.67 -8.01 37.75
CA GLU A 441 35.14 -8.21 36.39
C GLU A 441 34.66 -9.55 35.82
N ILE A 442 34.31 -9.59 34.53
CA ILE A 442 33.92 -10.84 33.86
C ILE A 442 35.17 -11.63 33.50
N THR A 443 35.37 -12.78 34.15
CA THR A 443 36.53 -13.65 33.97
C THR A 443 36.28 -14.79 32.98
N ALA A 444 35.02 -15.25 32.89
CA ALA A 444 34.63 -16.33 31.99
C ALA A 444 33.15 -16.26 31.59
N TYR A 445 32.80 -17.04 30.57
CA TYR A 445 31.42 -17.34 30.18
C TYR A 445 31.25 -18.86 30.13
N LEU A 446 30.15 -19.34 30.69
CA LEU A 446 29.66 -20.70 30.50
C LEU A 446 28.59 -20.71 29.41
N ILE A 447 28.51 -21.79 28.66
CA ILE A 447 27.36 -22.09 27.82
C ILE A 447 26.42 -23.02 28.57
N VAL A 448 25.11 -22.74 28.50
CA VAL A 448 24.10 -23.49 29.24
C VAL A 448 23.04 -24.02 28.29
N ASN A 449 22.69 -25.30 28.41
CA ASN A 449 21.56 -25.89 27.73
C ASN A 449 20.23 -25.41 28.36
N VAL A 450 19.35 -24.82 27.56
CA VAL A 450 18.08 -24.24 28.04
C VAL A 450 17.12 -25.29 28.61
N ALA A 451 17.11 -26.50 28.04
CA ALA A 451 16.23 -27.59 28.45
C ALA A 451 16.71 -28.24 29.76
N THR A 452 17.99 -28.63 29.84
CA THR A 452 18.54 -29.44 30.94
C THR A 452 19.17 -28.60 32.05
N GLY A 453 19.62 -27.38 31.77
CA GLY A 453 20.42 -26.57 32.68
C GLY A 453 21.89 -27.01 32.80
N GLU A 454 22.34 -27.95 31.97
CA GLU A 454 23.74 -28.40 31.92
C GLU A 454 24.66 -27.26 31.45
N GLU A 455 25.75 -27.02 32.17
CA GLU A 455 26.68 -25.91 31.94
C GLU A 455 28.06 -26.45 31.51
N TYR A 456 28.67 -25.82 30.50
CA TYR A 456 30.03 -26.10 30.03
C TYR A 456 30.87 -24.81 29.95
N PRO A 457 32.18 -24.85 30.22
CA PRO A 457 33.08 -23.74 29.93
C PRO A 457 33.00 -23.33 28.45
N PHE A 458 32.92 -22.03 28.15
CA PHE A 458 32.84 -21.56 26.75
C PHE A 458 33.87 -20.48 26.42
N LEU A 459 33.95 -19.42 27.22
CA LEU A 459 34.96 -18.37 27.04
C LEU A 459 35.73 -18.17 28.34
N GLN A 460 37.05 -18.09 28.26
CA GLN A 460 37.90 -17.81 29.43
C GLN A 460 38.90 -16.71 29.12
N LYS A 461 39.14 -15.82 30.09
CA LYS A 461 40.15 -14.77 29.99
C LYS A 461 41.52 -15.38 30.31
N ASN A 462 42.19 -15.94 29.30
CA ASN A 462 43.53 -16.53 29.43
C ASN A 462 44.57 -15.75 28.61
N GLU A 463 45.80 -15.66 29.13
CA GLU A 463 46.97 -15.09 28.44
C GLU A 463 47.61 -16.06 27.43
N LEU A 464 47.29 -17.37 27.53
CA LEU A 464 47.79 -18.40 26.63
C LEU A 464 47.28 -18.21 25.19
N GLU A 465 48.17 -18.44 24.21
CA GLU A 465 47.87 -18.41 22.77
C GLU A 465 46.96 -19.60 22.40
N SER A 466 45.64 -19.40 22.49
CA SER A 466 44.65 -20.23 21.80
C SER A 466 44.49 -19.73 20.36
N GLU A 467 44.35 -20.65 19.40
CA GLU A 467 44.11 -20.33 17.98
C GLU A 467 42.75 -19.63 17.74
N LEU A 468 41.79 -19.76 18.68
CA LEU A 468 40.44 -19.21 18.57
C LEU A 468 40.18 -18.19 19.70
N ARG A 469 40.32 -16.89 19.39
CA ARG A 469 40.09 -15.78 20.34
C ARG A 469 39.00 -14.82 19.88
N ILE A 470 38.30 -14.24 20.87
CA ILE A 470 37.32 -13.16 20.68
C ILE A 470 37.67 -12.03 21.65
N GLY A 471 38.35 -11.00 21.15
CA GLY A 471 38.86 -9.94 22.01
C GLY A 471 39.82 -10.51 23.05
N ALA A 472 39.52 -10.31 24.33
CA ALA A 472 40.36 -10.77 25.46
C ALA A 472 40.09 -12.23 25.89
N PHE A 473 39.14 -12.93 25.26
CA PHE A 473 38.73 -14.28 25.67
C PHE A 473 39.18 -15.34 24.66
N SER A 474 39.66 -16.49 25.14
CA SER A 474 39.86 -17.70 24.35
C SER A 474 38.59 -18.55 24.33
N ILE A 475 38.24 -19.12 23.17
CA ILE A 475 37.10 -20.03 23.01
C ILE A 475 37.53 -21.45 23.40
N ASP A 476 36.73 -22.09 24.24
CA ASP A 476 36.85 -23.52 24.55
C ASP A 476 36.20 -24.36 23.45
N ALA A 477 36.94 -25.33 22.90
CA ALA A 477 36.48 -26.15 21.78
C ALA A 477 35.34 -27.10 22.18
N GLU A 478 35.40 -27.68 23.37
CA GLU A 478 34.36 -28.57 23.88
C GLU A 478 33.08 -27.79 24.16
N GLY A 479 33.20 -26.59 24.75
CA GLY A 479 32.08 -25.67 24.95
C GLY A 479 31.40 -25.25 23.64
N LEU A 480 32.20 -24.95 22.61
CA LEU A 480 31.68 -24.62 21.29
C LEU A 480 30.95 -25.82 20.66
N GLU A 481 31.53 -27.01 20.71
CA GLU A 481 30.90 -28.22 20.18
C GLU A 481 29.61 -28.59 20.95
N PHE A 482 29.62 -28.46 22.27
CA PHE A 482 28.46 -28.60 23.12
C PHE A 482 27.34 -27.65 22.69
N GLY A 483 27.65 -26.38 22.46
CA GLY A 483 26.67 -25.40 22.01
C GLY A 483 26.04 -25.76 20.66
N LYS A 484 26.88 -26.06 19.67
CA LYS A 484 26.44 -26.46 18.32
C LYS A 484 25.51 -27.67 18.35
N LYS A 485 25.92 -28.72 19.05
CA LYS A 485 25.15 -29.96 19.20
C LYS A 485 23.78 -29.70 19.85
N ASN A 486 23.73 -28.87 20.88
CA ASN A 486 22.48 -28.56 21.58
C ASN A 486 21.55 -27.66 20.78
N ILE A 487 22.06 -26.73 19.96
CA ILE A 487 21.24 -25.96 19.01
C ILE A 487 20.57 -26.89 18.00
N VAL A 488 21.35 -27.76 17.34
CA VAL A 488 20.82 -28.69 16.33
C VAL A 488 19.81 -29.68 16.94
N LYS A 489 20.11 -30.24 18.12
CA LYS A 489 19.17 -31.12 18.84
C LYS A 489 17.84 -30.42 19.17
N SER A 490 17.88 -29.10 19.34
CA SER A 490 16.70 -28.29 19.69
C SER A 490 15.87 -27.88 18.47
N PHE A 491 16.24 -28.28 17.25
CA PHE A 491 15.44 -28.05 16.04
C PHE A 491 14.09 -28.77 16.04
N ASP A 492 13.90 -29.75 16.92
CA ASP A 492 12.63 -30.45 17.14
C ASP A 492 11.84 -29.92 18.34
N SER A 493 12.37 -28.93 19.06
CA SER A 493 11.67 -28.31 20.19
C SER A 493 10.57 -27.35 19.72
N ARG A 494 9.60 -27.06 20.62
CA ARG A 494 8.55 -26.08 20.31
C ARG A 494 9.06 -24.65 20.31
N VAL A 495 10.08 -24.37 21.13
CA VAL A 495 10.75 -23.08 21.23
C VAL A 495 12.26 -23.27 21.20
N LEU A 496 12.92 -22.70 20.20
CA LEU A 496 14.38 -22.69 20.06
C LEU A 496 14.94 -21.33 20.51
N MET A 497 15.83 -21.32 21.50
CA MET A 497 16.50 -20.10 21.96
C MET A 497 18.00 -20.11 21.63
N ILE A 498 18.51 -19.03 21.07
CA ILE A 498 19.95 -18.88 20.78
C ILE A 498 20.44 -17.53 21.31
N ASP A 499 21.37 -17.58 22.27
CA ASP A 499 22.03 -16.41 22.85
C ASP A 499 23.55 -16.61 22.94
N GLU A 500 24.41 -15.65 22.55
CA GLU A 500 24.18 -14.35 21.88
C GLU A 500 24.75 -14.43 20.44
N ILE A 501 24.07 -13.83 19.46
CA ILE A 501 24.55 -13.67 18.08
C ILE A 501 25.20 -12.29 17.93
N GLY A 502 26.42 -12.27 17.40
CA GLY A 502 27.11 -11.03 17.09
C GLY A 502 28.25 -11.20 16.09
N LYS A 503 29.34 -10.47 16.34
CA LYS A 503 30.49 -10.40 15.42
C LYS A 503 31.06 -11.77 15.05
N LEU A 504 31.10 -12.73 15.99
CA LEU A 504 31.66 -14.06 15.76
C LEU A 504 30.89 -14.84 14.69
N GLU A 505 29.57 -14.93 14.84
CA GLU A 505 28.67 -15.60 13.90
C GLU A 505 28.62 -14.87 12.55
N MET A 506 28.73 -13.54 12.58
CA MET A 506 28.85 -12.71 11.38
C MET A 506 30.15 -12.98 10.61
N SER A 507 31.25 -13.32 11.30
CA SER A 507 32.53 -13.68 10.67
C SER A 507 32.67 -15.17 10.31
N GLY A 508 31.61 -15.99 10.49
CA GLY A 508 31.62 -17.41 10.13
C GLY A 508 32.02 -18.36 11.28
N GLY A 509 32.26 -17.83 12.48
CA GLY A 509 32.55 -18.61 13.69
C GLY A 509 31.31 -18.89 14.55
N GLY A 510 31.51 -19.40 15.76
CA GLY A 510 30.41 -19.61 16.72
C GLY A 510 29.36 -20.58 16.19
N TRP A 511 28.11 -20.16 16.21
CA TRP A 511 26.94 -20.90 15.73
C TRP A 511 26.61 -20.64 14.24
N HIS A 512 27.54 -20.10 13.45
CA HIS A 512 27.27 -19.68 12.07
C HIS A 512 26.63 -20.78 11.19
N ASN A 513 27.16 -22.01 11.29
CA ASN A 513 26.66 -23.13 10.50
C ASN A 513 25.27 -23.56 10.96
N GLU A 514 25.00 -23.53 12.26
CA GLU A 514 23.72 -23.87 12.85
C GLU A 514 22.65 -22.83 12.47
N LEU A 515 23.02 -21.56 12.38
CA LEU A 515 22.15 -20.50 11.86
C LEU A 515 21.82 -20.68 10.37
N ASN A 516 22.75 -21.23 9.56
CA ASN A 516 22.48 -21.59 8.17
C ASN A 516 21.50 -22.78 8.04
N LEU A 517 21.33 -23.57 9.11
CA LEU A 517 20.52 -24.79 9.15
C LEU A 517 19.22 -24.62 9.94
N LEU A 518 18.83 -23.40 10.30
CA LEU A 518 17.61 -23.16 11.06
C LEU A 518 16.39 -23.84 10.38
N PRO A 519 15.56 -24.59 11.12
CA PRO A 519 14.46 -25.37 10.56
C PRO A 519 13.23 -24.48 10.30
N LEU A 520 13.38 -23.52 9.40
CA LEU A 520 12.36 -22.49 9.14
C LEU A 520 11.04 -23.08 8.59
N GLU A 521 11.09 -24.27 7.99
CA GLU A 521 9.95 -25.04 7.49
C GLU A 521 9.14 -25.77 8.59
N LYS A 522 9.69 -25.89 9.80
CA LYS A 522 9.02 -26.53 10.94
C LYS A 522 8.17 -25.53 11.72
N GLN A 523 7.16 -26.04 12.43
CA GLN A 523 6.29 -25.23 13.27
C GLN A 523 6.86 -25.08 14.68
N LEU A 524 7.83 -24.17 14.82
CA LEU A 524 8.45 -23.79 16.10
C LEU A 524 8.53 -22.27 16.25
N TYR A 525 8.82 -21.81 17.46
CA TYR A 525 9.11 -20.41 17.74
C TYR A 525 10.62 -20.24 17.97
N ILE A 526 11.29 -19.41 17.18
CA ILE A 526 12.74 -19.19 17.25
C ILE A 526 12.99 -17.83 17.90
N LEU A 527 13.77 -17.82 18.96
CA LEU A 527 14.12 -16.63 19.73
C LEU A 527 15.62 -16.39 19.63
N LEU A 528 16.00 -15.31 18.95
CA LEU A 528 17.40 -14.95 18.69
C LEU A 528 17.77 -13.72 19.52
N SER A 529 18.75 -13.86 20.41
CA SER A 529 19.36 -12.70 21.07
C SER A 529 20.48 -12.15 20.20
N ILE A 530 20.29 -10.93 19.67
CA ILE A 530 21.21 -10.30 18.74
C ILE A 530 21.69 -8.97 19.33
N ARG A 531 23.00 -8.74 19.28
CA ARG A 531 23.58 -7.43 19.63
C ARG A 531 22.99 -6.33 18.75
N GLN A 532 22.65 -5.20 19.37
CA GLN A 532 21.95 -4.10 18.71
C GLN A 532 22.62 -3.63 17.41
N GLU A 533 23.96 -3.57 17.38
CA GLU A 533 24.68 -3.17 16.18
C GLU A 533 24.63 -4.18 15.01
N PHE A 534 24.24 -5.44 15.25
CA PHE A 534 24.22 -6.51 14.24
C PHE A 534 22.82 -6.99 13.87
N VAL A 535 21.74 -6.37 14.39
CA VAL A 535 20.36 -6.82 14.11
C VAL A 535 20.07 -6.83 12.61
N GLU A 536 20.39 -5.74 11.92
CA GLU A 536 20.15 -5.60 10.48
C GLU A 536 21.01 -6.59 9.68
N ASP A 537 22.31 -6.66 10.00
CA ASP A 537 23.26 -7.55 9.32
C ASP A 537 22.87 -9.03 9.45
N VAL A 538 22.36 -9.45 10.61
CA VAL A 538 21.90 -10.84 10.85
C VAL A 538 20.61 -11.13 10.08
N ILE A 539 19.65 -10.19 10.09
CA ILE A 539 18.41 -10.35 9.31
C ILE A 539 18.75 -10.52 7.82
N GLU A 540 19.66 -9.71 7.29
CA GLU A 540 20.08 -9.78 5.88
C GLU A 540 20.83 -11.08 5.59
N LYS A 541 21.87 -11.39 6.37
CA LYS A 541 22.78 -12.51 6.09
C LYS A 541 22.08 -13.86 6.05
N TRP A 542 21.11 -14.09 6.93
CA TRP A 542 20.34 -15.33 6.99
C TRP A 542 18.94 -15.22 6.38
N SER A 543 18.63 -14.11 5.71
CA SER A 543 17.30 -13.86 5.09
C SER A 543 16.13 -14.11 6.05
N LEU A 544 16.29 -13.67 7.31
CA LEU A 544 15.30 -13.88 8.35
C LEU A 544 14.14 -12.88 8.19
N HIS A 545 12.95 -13.30 8.58
CA HIS A 545 11.76 -12.44 8.58
C HIS A 545 11.15 -12.43 9.99
N PRO A 546 11.69 -11.62 10.92
CA PRO A 546 11.22 -11.59 12.29
C PRO A 546 9.78 -11.09 12.37
N ALA A 547 8.94 -11.79 13.11
CA ALA A 547 7.58 -11.38 13.45
C ALA A 547 7.59 -10.17 14.40
N ALA A 548 8.61 -10.08 15.25
CA ALA A 548 8.81 -8.97 16.18
C ALA A 548 10.30 -8.80 16.53
N ILE A 549 10.68 -7.55 16.83
CA ILE A 549 11.99 -7.19 17.38
C ILE A 549 11.74 -6.51 18.72
N TYR A 550 12.21 -7.12 19.80
CA TYR A 550 12.03 -6.68 21.17
C TYR A 550 13.29 -6.02 21.70
N ASN A 551 13.21 -4.76 22.07
CA ASN A 551 14.24 -4.12 22.86
C ASN A 551 13.99 -4.42 24.34
N VAL A 552 14.97 -5.05 25.02
CA VAL A 552 14.86 -5.43 26.44
C VAL A 552 14.66 -4.23 27.36
N ALA A 553 15.06 -3.03 26.95
CA ALA A 553 14.81 -1.80 27.71
C ALA A 553 13.33 -1.36 27.70
N GLU A 554 12.55 -1.81 26.72
CA GLU A 554 11.19 -1.32 26.45
C GLU A 554 10.11 -2.39 26.62
N CYS A 555 10.49 -3.66 26.84
CA CYS A 555 9.58 -4.80 26.87
C CYS A 555 9.78 -5.68 28.11
N ASN A 556 8.67 -6.26 28.59
CA ASN A 556 8.65 -7.22 29.71
C ASN A 556 8.50 -8.66 29.15
N PRO A 557 9.21 -9.67 29.70
CA PRO A 557 9.06 -11.08 29.29
C PRO A 557 7.62 -11.58 29.15
N GLU A 558 6.68 -11.09 29.98
CA GLU A 558 5.28 -11.52 29.95
C GLU A 558 4.60 -11.35 28.58
N ILE A 559 4.89 -10.27 27.85
CA ILE A 559 4.30 -10.00 26.53
C ILE A 559 4.77 -11.07 25.54
N LEU A 560 6.07 -11.33 25.52
CA LEU A 560 6.66 -12.35 24.66
C LEU A 560 6.11 -13.75 24.99
N ILE A 561 5.97 -14.09 26.28
CA ILE A 561 5.41 -15.38 26.71
C ILE A 561 3.98 -15.55 26.22
N GLN A 562 3.15 -14.50 26.30
CA GLN A 562 1.77 -14.55 25.80
C GLN A 562 1.73 -14.78 24.28
N GLU A 563 2.59 -14.10 23.51
CA GLU A 563 2.68 -14.29 22.06
C GLU A 563 3.14 -15.70 21.68
N ILE A 564 4.20 -16.21 22.34
CA ILE A 564 4.69 -17.57 22.11
C ILE A 564 3.59 -18.58 22.42
N THR A 565 2.88 -18.40 23.54
CA THR A 565 1.80 -19.30 23.94
C THR A 565 0.61 -19.25 22.97
N ALA A 566 0.25 -18.07 22.47
CA ALA A 566 -0.80 -17.91 21.47
C ALA A 566 -0.42 -18.60 20.15
N TYR A 567 0.79 -18.34 19.65
CA TYR A 567 1.33 -18.94 18.44
C TYR A 567 1.33 -20.48 18.51
N LEU A 568 1.80 -21.02 19.63
CA LEU A 568 1.87 -22.47 19.85
C LEU A 568 0.50 -23.14 20.06
N LYS A 569 -0.54 -22.39 20.47
CA LYS A 569 -1.92 -22.91 20.55
C LYS A 569 -2.61 -22.96 19.18
N GLU A 570 -2.28 -22.03 18.28
CA GLU A 570 -2.83 -21.99 16.92
C GLU A 570 -2.29 -23.08 16.01
N GLY A 571 -1.12 -23.64 16.34
CA GLY A 571 -0.49 -24.74 15.59
C GLY A 571 -0.96 -26.15 15.90
N ARG A 572 -2.02 -26.32 16.70
CA ARG A 572 -2.63 -27.62 17.02
C ARG A 572 -3.86 -27.92 16.19
#